data_AF-A0A3E5A4Z2-F1
#
_entry.id   AF-A0A3E5A4Z2-F1
#
_cell.length_a   1.000
_cell.length_b   1.000
_cell.length_c   1.000
_cell.angle_alpha   90.00
_cell.angle_beta   90.00
_cell.angle_gamma   90.00
#
_symmetry.space_group_name_H-M   'P 1'
#
loop_
_entity.id
_entity.type
_entity.pdbx_description
1 polymer ?
#
loop_
_entity_poly.entity_id
_entity_poly.type
_entity_poly.pdbx_seq_one_letter_code
_entity_poly.pdbx_strand_id
1 'polypeptide(L)'
;MKKKMLGILMGVAMTATTIAAPTAIFADDIDIEDIAVETEEDDVADVEVEDEAEPAEEVAAEDDFSAEADDAEGLFTDAEAADFEAQNEKAVVSANVIASAEDTDNSYILKPEHITVYSDAAENLGYKDKVDQKTAVSTLDVLATMHKKKYPSITSATAENYLKLWYQESLTVGGAWIDKMFGVETTALSFAVNGIAPDTGEIYKDANGNPTNDYVGKMVNEAAVENGDVVDFFFYKDTQSYSDMYAYFADDNGNFLKSLTVTPGETYTLNVKAYAYKMYSLSIPSWRNLFVENAPSDYTVVWVSNDLDNPLFIEDGKVTFTVPADASGTYSLLGEITGAPAYRYVNPHLEIKVG
;
A
#
# COMPACT_ATOMS: atom_id res chain seq x y z
N MET A 1 -58.85 23.25 49.06
CA MET A 1 -58.79 24.45 48.20
C MET A 1 -57.66 25.33 48.72
N LYS A 2 -56.58 25.71 48.02
CA LYS A 2 -56.23 25.72 46.60
C LYS A 2 -54.70 25.52 46.47
N LYS A 3 -54.33 24.59 45.57
CA LYS A 3 -53.17 24.49 44.66
C LYS A 3 -51.72 24.54 45.19
N LYS A 4 -51.14 23.33 45.28
CA LYS A 4 -49.73 23.01 44.97
C LYS A 4 -49.47 23.16 43.45
N MET A 5 -48.32 23.73 43.08
CA MET A 5 -47.56 23.47 41.83
C MET A 5 -46.20 22.95 42.31
N LEU A 6 -45.64 21.77 42.00
CA LEU A 6 -45.56 20.84 40.86
C LEU A 6 -44.79 21.37 39.64
N GLY A 7 -43.65 20.73 39.39
CA GLY A 7 -42.68 20.97 38.31
C GLY A 7 -41.26 20.64 38.81
N ILE A 8 -41.04 19.45 39.38
CA ILE A 8 -40.41 18.28 38.72
C ILE A 8 -38.91 18.52 38.46
N LEU A 9 -38.12 17.99 39.40
CA LEU A 9 -36.74 17.55 39.22
C LEU A 9 -36.75 16.34 38.25
N MET A 10 -36.31 16.55 37.02
CA MET A 10 -35.90 15.49 36.08
C MET A 10 -34.45 15.84 35.70
N GLY A 11 -33.42 15.03 35.97
CA GLY A 11 -33.46 13.58 36.07
C GLY A 11 -33.73 12.95 34.70
N VAL A 12 -33.08 13.43 33.64
CA VAL A 12 -32.91 12.66 32.40
C VAL A 12 -31.42 12.57 32.14
N ALA A 13 -30.89 11.37 32.40
CA ALA A 13 -29.71 10.88 31.74
C ALA A 13 -29.88 11.14 30.24
N MET A 14 -29.06 12.02 29.67
CA MET A 14 -28.69 11.80 28.28
C MET A 14 -27.77 10.59 28.35
N THR A 15 -28.38 9.44 28.10
CA THR A 15 -27.71 8.26 27.62
C THR A 15 -26.60 8.72 26.69
N ALA A 16 -25.35 8.50 27.09
CA ALA A 16 -24.31 8.28 26.11
C ALA A 16 -24.80 7.08 25.30
N THR A 17 -25.53 7.36 24.22
CA THR A 17 -25.55 6.42 23.11
C THR A 17 -24.10 6.43 22.68
N THR A 18 -23.34 5.46 23.19
CA THR A 18 -22.13 4.96 22.58
C THR A 18 -22.52 4.70 21.13
N ILE A 19 -22.35 5.71 20.28
CA ILE A 19 -22.24 5.52 18.85
C ILE A 19 -20.91 4.78 18.76
N ALA A 20 -20.99 3.46 18.75
CA ALA A 20 -19.88 2.62 18.37
C ALA A 20 -19.34 3.22 17.08
N ALA A 21 -18.07 3.62 17.10
CA ALA A 21 -17.32 3.84 15.87
C ALA A 21 -17.56 2.61 14.99
N PRO A 22 -17.87 2.77 13.69
CA PRO A 22 -17.92 1.61 12.82
C PRO A 22 -16.55 0.93 12.89
N THR A 23 -16.52 -0.23 13.54
CA THR A 23 -15.42 -1.17 13.49
C THR A 23 -15.27 -1.54 12.03
N ALA A 24 -14.28 -0.93 11.36
CA ALA A 24 -13.72 -1.53 10.17
C ALA A 24 -13.19 -2.89 10.62
N ILE A 25 -13.89 -3.96 10.25
CA ILE A 25 -13.45 -5.33 10.44
C ILE A 25 -12.25 -5.52 9.50
N PHE A 26 -11.07 -5.13 9.98
CA PHE A 26 -9.84 -5.80 9.59
C PHE A 26 -9.80 -7.05 10.46
N ALA A 27 -9.77 -8.20 9.81
CA ALA A 27 -9.96 -9.52 10.41
C ALA A 27 -8.99 -9.76 11.58
N ASP A 28 -9.49 -9.62 12.80
CA ASP A 28 -9.05 -10.39 13.95
C ASP A 28 -10.26 -11.23 14.38
N ASP A 29 -10.00 -12.50 14.69
CA ASP A 29 -10.91 -13.57 15.13
C ASP A 29 -11.75 -14.30 14.06
N ILE A 30 -11.09 -15.18 13.28
CA ILE A 30 -11.71 -16.45 12.89
C ILE A 30 -11.08 -17.54 13.75
N ASP A 31 -11.80 -17.94 14.80
CA ASP A 31 -11.50 -19.13 15.58
C ASP A 31 -11.63 -20.38 14.68
N ILE A 32 -10.52 -21.06 14.44
CA ILE A 32 -10.43 -22.34 13.71
C ILE A 32 -10.75 -23.46 14.70
N GLU A 33 -11.99 -23.64 15.11
CA GLU A 33 -12.49 -24.91 15.72
C GLU A 33 -14.01 -24.99 15.55
N ASP A 34 -14.50 -25.31 14.35
CA ASP A 34 -15.74 -26.08 14.11
C ASP A 34 -16.07 -26.11 12.60
N ILE A 35 -15.36 -26.96 11.86
CA ILE A 35 -15.93 -27.56 10.63
C ILE A 35 -15.97 -29.07 10.89
N ALA A 36 -17.04 -29.49 11.57
CA ALA A 36 -17.49 -30.86 11.51
C ALA A 36 -18.11 -31.07 10.12
N VAL A 37 -17.41 -31.82 9.26
CA VAL A 37 -18.03 -32.40 8.05
C VAL A 37 -18.82 -33.61 8.50
N GLU A 38 -20.13 -33.46 8.63
CA GLU A 38 -21.04 -34.61 8.65
C GLU A 38 -21.10 -35.19 7.23
N THR A 39 -20.58 -36.40 7.08
CA THR A 39 -20.76 -37.24 5.89
C THR A 39 -22.09 -37.97 6.04
N GLU A 40 -23.11 -37.53 5.32
CA GLU A 40 -24.31 -38.33 5.10
C GLU A 40 -24.17 -39.10 3.77
N GLU A 41 -24.42 -40.40 3.89
CA GLU A 41 -24.46 -41.40 2.83
C GLU A 41 -25.59 -41.09 1.84
N ASP A 42 -25.39 -41.40 0.55
CA ASP A 42 -26.53 -41.70 -0.32
C ASP A 42 -26.16 -42.81 -1.32
N ASP A 43 -26.87 -43.92 -1.18
CA ASP A 43 -26.85 -45.14 -1.99
C ASP A 43 -27.35 -44.89 -3.42
N VAL A 44 -26.70 -45.47 -4.43
CA VAL A 44 -27.38 -45.92 -5.66
C VAL A 44 -26.65 -47.07 -6.36
N ALA A 45 -27.22 -48.26 -6.13
CA ALA A 45 -27.36 -49.48 -6.94
C ALA A 45 -26.61 -49.67 -8.28
N ASP A 46 -25.86 -50.78 -8.30
CA ASP A 46 -25.69 -51.84 -9.32
C ASP A 46 -26.41 -51.73 -10.68
N VAL A 47 -25.61 -51.82 -11.75
CA VAL A 47 -25.99 -52.55 -12.97
C VAL A 47 -24.77 -53.37 -13.43
N GLU A 48 -24.87 -54.69 -13.29
CA GLU A 48 -23.96 -55.67 -13.90
C GLU A 48 -24.27 -55.86 -15.39
N VAL A 49 -23.21 -55.97 -16.20
CA VAL A 49 -23.23 -56.76 -17.45
C VAL A 49 -21.84 -57.44 -17.60
N GLU A 50 -21.79 -58.72 -17.20
CA GLU A 50 -20.87 -59.77 -17.71
C GLU A 50 -21.10 -59.98 -19.23
N ASP A 51 -20.21 -60.51 -20.08
CA ASP A 51 -18.81 -60.94 -20.10
C ASP A 51 -18.53 -61.22 -21.60
N GLU A 52 -17.27 -61.27 -22.04
CA GLU A 52 -16.73 -62.17 -23.11
C GLU A 52 -15.33 -61.68 -23.55
N ALA A 53 -14.34 -62.52 -23.22
CA ALA A 53 -12.93 -62.34 -23.50
C ALA A 53 -12.48 -62.95 -24.85
N GLU A 54 -11.64 -62.19 -25.58
CA GLU A 54 -10.33 -62.56 -26.22
C GLU A 54 -10.24 -63.75 -27.21
N PRO A 55 -9.44 -63.67 -28.31
CA PRO A 55 -7.98 -63.56 -28.14
C PRO A 55 -7.19 -62.70 -29.14
N ALA A 56 -6.20 -61.99 -28.58
CA ALA A 56 -4.78 -61.89 -28.94
C ALA A 56 -4.36 -62.18 -30.40
N GLU A 57 -3.80 -61.16 -31.05
CA GLU A 57 -2.66 -61.30 -31.95
C GLU A 57 -1.52 -60.35 -31.52
N GLU A 58 -0.38 -60.98 -31.31
CA GLU A 58 0.91 -60.46 -30.87
C GLU A 58 1.67 -59.90 -32.08
N VAL A 59 2.06 -58.62 -32.05
CA VAL A 59 3.16 -58.12 -32.89
C VAL A 59 4.14 -57.37 -32.00
N ALA A 60 5.17 -58.10 -31.59
CA ALA A 60 6.38 -57.54 -31.03
C ALA A 60 7.08 -56.67 -32.08
N ALA A 61 7.35 -55.42 -31.72
CA ALA A 61 8.48 -54.66 -32.23
C ALA A 61 9.06 -53.90 -31.03
N GLU A 62 10.10 -54.49 -30.45
CA GLU A 62 11.07 -53.73 -29.68
C GLU A 62 11.75 -52.78 -30.66
N ASP A 63 11.47 -51.48 -30.54
CA ASP A 63 12.36 -50.44 -31.04
C ASP A 63 12.74 -49.55 -29.85
N ASP A 64 13.93 -49.88 -29.36
CA ASP A 64 14.90 -49.04 -28.71
C ASP A 64 14.80 -47.56 -29.15
N PHE A 65 14.27 -46.71 -28.27
CA PHE A 65 14.53 -45.27 -28.28
C PHE A 65 15.41 -44.89 -27.09
N SER A 66 16.46 -45.67 -26.86
CA SER A 66 17.68 -45.22 -26.19
C SER A 66 18.70 -44.86 -27.28
N ALA A 67 18.64 -43.61 -27.71
CA ALA A 67 19.62 -42.83 -28.47
C ALA A 67 18.89 -42.00 -29.53
N GLU A 68 18.62 -40.73 -29.20
CA GLU A 68 18.67 -39.52 -30.04
C GLU A 68 17.94 -38.41 -29.27
N ALA A 69 18.56 -37.97 -28.18
CA ALA A 69 18.21 -36.73 -27.50
C ALA A 69 19.30 -35.67 -27.77
N ASP A 70 19.89 -35.70 -28.97
CA ASP A 70 20.97 -34.78 -29.38
C ASP A 70 20.59 -33.88 -30.57
N ASP A 71 19.36 -33.97 -31.10
CA ASP A 71 18.97 -33.30 -32.34
C ASP A 71 17.80 -32.30 -32.16
N ALA A 72 17.65 -31.73 -30.96
CA ALA A 72 16.82 -30.53 -30.75
C ALA A 72 17.63 -29.21 -30.84
N GLU A 73 18.93 -29.29 -31.11
CA GLU A 73 19.80 -28.15 -31.43
C GLU A 73 19.58 -27.76 -32.90
N GLY A 74 18.55 -26.97 -33.19
CA GLY A 74 18.38 -26.41 -34.54
C GLY A 74 16.96 -26.09 -35.01
N LEU A 75 15.94 -26.12 -34.13
CA LEU A 75 14.57 -25.77 -34.54
C LEU A 75 14.32 -24.27 -34.74
N PHE A 76 15.23 -23.42 -34.26
CA PHE A 76 15.24 -21.98 -34.51
C PHE A 76 16.70 -21.53 -34.65
N THR A 77 16.98 -20.65 -35.60
CA THR A 77 18.24 -19.90 -35.58
C THR A 77 18.25 -18.94 -34.39
N ASP A 78 19.42 -18.58 -33.86
CA ASP A 78 19.54 -17.55 -32.80
C ASP A 78 18.81 -16.25 -33.16
N ALA A 79 18.75 -15.94 -34.46
CA ALA A 79 18.01 -14.79 -34.99
C ALA A 79 16.49 -14.99 -34.94
N GLU A 80 15.97 -16.20 -35.21
CA GLU A 80 14.54 -16.51 -35.11
C GLU A 80 14.07 -16.65 -33.66
N ALA A 81 14.93 -17.15 -32.76
CA ALA A 81 14.68 -17.13 -31.32
C ALA A 81 14.63 -15.68 -30.80
N ALA A 82 15.60 -14.84 -31.19
CA ALA A 82 15.61 -13.42 -30.83
C ALA A 82 14.43 -12.63 -31.44
N ASP A 83 14.01 -12.96 -32.67
CA ASP A 83 12.85 -12.31 -33.31
C ASP A 83 11.53 -12.77 -32.67
N PHE A 84 11.43 -14.03 -32.24
CA PHE A 84 10.29 -14.53 -31.45
C PHE A 84 10.25 -13.89 -30.05
N GLU A 85 11.39 -13.78 -29.35
CA GLU A 85 11.49 -13.09 -28.06
C GLU A 85 11.15 -11.60 -28.18
N ALA A 86 11.63 -10.91 -29.22
CA ALA A 86 11.32 -9.50 -29.48
C ALA A 86 9.84 -9.29 -29.86
N GLN A 87 9.24 -10.22 -30.61
CA GLN A 87 7.81 -10.18 -30.93
C GLN A 87 6.90 -10.52 -29.74
N ASN A 88 7.42 -11.26 -28.75
CA ASN A 88 6.74 -11.56 -27.48
C ASN A 88 7.18 -10.66 -26.32
N GLU A 89 8.01 -9.65 -26.57
CA GLU A 89 8.45 -8.73 -25.53
C GLU A 89 7.21 -8.05 -24.92
N LYS A 90 7.00 -8.30 -23.63
CA LYS A 90 5.83 -7.82 -22.92
C LYS A 90 5.91 -6.30 -22.93
N ALA A 91 4.98 -5.62 -23.60
CA ALA A 91 4.94 -4.16 -23.55
C ALA A 91 4.79 -3.71 -22.08
N VAL A 92 5.76 -2.90 -21.64
CA VAL A 92 5.85 -2.35 -20.29
C VAL A 92 5.95 -0.83 -20.35
N VAL A 93 5.36 -0.18 -19.36
CA VAL A 93 5.44 1.28 -19.18
C VAL A 93 6.27 1.60 -17.94
N SER A 94 6.63 2.87 -17.76
CA SER A 94 7.32 3.32 -16.57
C SER A 94 6.75 4.61 -16.01
N ALA A 95 6.94 4.78 -14.70
CA ALA A 95 6.58 5.97 -13.96
C ALA A 95 7.77 6.39 -13.08
N ASN A 96 8.02 7.70 -13.02
CA ASN A 96 8.99 8.30 -12.11
C ASN A 96 8.24 8.83 -10.89
N VAL A 97 8.43 8.19 -9.74
CA VAL A 97 7.75 8.53 -8.48
C VAL A 97 8.76 8.92 -7.43
N ILE A 98 8.32 9.60 -6.37
CA ILE A 98 9.08 9.76 -5.14
C ILE A 98 8.59 8.68 -4.18
N ALA A 99 9.45 7.75 -3.79
CA ALA A 99 9.05 6.64 -2.93
C ALA A 99 9.85 6.60 -1.63
N SER A 100 9.19 6.29 -0.52
CA SER A 100 9.82 6.17 0.80
C SER A 100 9.28 5.00 1.61
N ALA A 101 10.08 4.49 2.54
CA ALA A 101 9.66 3.47 3.49
C ALA A 101 10.14 3.77 4.91
N GLU A 102 9.24 3.67 5.90
CA GLU A 102 9.52 3.98 7.30
C GLU A 102 9.14 2.83 8.24
N ASP A 103 9.97 2.61 9.26
CA ASP A 103 9.70 1.66 10.34
C ASP A 103 8.85 2.27 11.48
N THR A 104 8.53 1.45 12.48
CA THR A 104 7.70 1.83 13.64
C THR A 104 8.32 2.92 14.52
N ASP A 105 9.61 3.19 14.40
CA ASP A 105 10.34 4.18 15.19
C ASP A 105 10.70 5.43 14.38
N ASN A 106 9.96 5.68 13.29
CA ASN A 106 10.13 6.85 12.42
C ASN A 106 11.50 6.92 11.75
N SER A 107 12.18 5.78 11.63
CA SER A 107 13.41 5.67 10.88
C SER A 107 13.12 5.23 9.46
N TYR A 108 13.73 5.92 8.50
CA TYR A 108 13.63 5.55 7.11
C TYR A 108 14.37 4.22 6.85
N ILE A 109 13.61 3.21 6.43
CA ILE A 109 14.15 1.98 5.82
C ILE A 109 14.76 2.33 4.46
N LEU A 110 14.06 3.20 3.71
CA LEU A 110 14.46 3.88 2.49
C LEU A 110 13.97 5.32 2.56
N LYS A 111 14.89 6.28 2.43
CA LYS A 111 14.54 7.72 2.42
C LYS A 111 13.76 8.06 1.14
N PRO A 112 12.95 9.14 1.16
CA PRO A 112 12.26 9.61 -0.04
C PRO A 112 13.24 9.87 -1.18
N GLU A 113 13.02 9.22 -2.31
CA GLU A 113 13.90 9.32 -3.46
C GLU A 113 13.11 9.15 -4.77
N HIS A 114 13.55 9.85 -5.81
CA HIS A 114 13.05 9.62 -7.16
C HIS A 114 13.49 8.25 -7.66
N ILE A 115 12.53 7.41 -8.02
CA ILE A 115 12.79 6.11 -8.63
C ILE A 115 11.99 5.97 -9.92
N THR A 116 12.62 5.41 -10.95
CA THR A 116 11.93 4.93 -12.14
C THR A 116 11.44 3.52 -11.85
N VAL A 117 10.13 3.33 -11.96
CA VAL A 117 9.44 2.07 -11.71
C VAL A 117 8.91 1.57 -13.04
N TYR A 118 9.20 0.31 -13.35
CA TYR A 118 8.63 -0.38 -14.50
C TYR A 118 7.41 -1.18 -14.07
N SER A 119 6.42 -1.26 -14.96
CA SER A 119 5.11 -1.86 -14.69
C SER A 119 5.10 -3.40 -14.61
N ASP A 120 6.27 -4.03 -14.73
CA ASP A 120 6.47 -5.48 -14.58
C ASP A 120 7.37 -5.81 -13.37
N ALA A 121 7.67 -4.82 -12.53
CA ALA A 121 8.58 -4.99 -11.40
C ALA A 121 8.03 -6.02 -10.40
N ALA A 122 6.72 -6.05 -10.19
CA ALA A 122 6.06 -7.03 -9.34
C ALA A 122 6.18 -8.46 -9.90
N GLU A 123 5.87 -8.64 -11.20
CA GLU A 123 5.93 -9.92 -11.90
C GLU A 123 7.34 -10.49 -11.93
N ASN A 124 8.35 -9.62 -12.09
CA ASN A 124 9.76 -10.03 -12.07
C ASN A 124 10.19 -10.62 -10.70
N LEU A 125 9.44 -10.35 -9.63
CA LEU A 125 9.60 -10.98 -8.32
C LEU A 125 8.57 -12.08 -8.05
N GLY A 126 7.77 -12.48 -9.05
CA GLY A 126 6.81 -13.57 -8.95
C GLY A 126 5.45 -13.18 -8.35
N TYR A 127 5.16 -11.88 -8.20
CA TYR A 127 3.86 -11.41 -7.74
C TYR A 127 2.87 -11.21 -8.89
N LYS A 128 1.58 -11.10 -8.55
CA LYS A 128 0.49 -10.88 -9.49
C LYS A 128 -0.10 -9.49 -9.31
N ASP A 129 -0.04 -8.68 -10.35
CA ASP A 129 -0.70 -7.38 -10.39
C ASP A 129 -2.13 -7.45 -10.97
N LYS A 130 -2.96 -6.47 -10.63
CA LYS A 130 -4.26 -6.22 -11.27
C LYS A 130 -4.26 -4.98 -12.15
N VAL A 131 -3.26 -4.11 -12.02
CA VAL A 131 -3.03 -3.02 -12.95
C VAL A 131 -2.45 -3.60 -14.23
N ASP A 132 -3.06 -3.29 -15.38
CA ASP A 132 -2.53 -3.75 -16.67
C ASP A 132 -1.20 -3.02 -16.94
N GLN A 133 -0.12 -3.79 -16.88
CA GLN A 133 1.25 -3.33 -17.12
C GLN A 133 1.48 -2.70 -18.50
N LYS A 134 0.57 -2.87 -19.47
CA LYS A 134 0.64 -2.15 -20.75
C LYS A 134 0.19 -0.70 -20.64
N THR A 135 -0.48 -0.35 -19.54
CA THR A 135 -1.20 0.92 -19.40
C THR A 135 -0.69 1.76 -18.24
N ALA A 136 -0.30 1.15 -17.12
CA ALA A 136 0.15 1.87 -15.94
C ALA A 136 1.08 1.03 -15.06
N VAL A 137 1.78 1.72 -14.18
CA VAL A 137 2.57 1.14 -13.08
C VAL A 137 1.67 1.06 -11.85
N SER A 138 1.77 -0.01 -11.07
CA SER A 138 1.02 -0.15 -9.82
C SER A 138 1.82 0.29 -8.58
N THR A 139 1.15 0.44 -7.44
CA THR A 139 1.85 0.59 -6.15
C THR A 139 2.62 -0.68 -5.75
N LEU A 140 2.25 -1.86 -6.24
CA LEU A 140 2.99 -3.10 -6.00
C LEU A 140 4.30 -3.12 -6.79
N ASP A 141 4.31 -2.59 -8.02
CA ASP A 141 5.54 -2.39 -8.80
C ASP A 141 6.51 -1.44 -8.08
N VAL A 142 5.98 -0.36 -7.49
CA VAL A 142 6.77 0.56 -6.67
C VAL A 142 7.38 -0.19 -5.49
N LEU A 143 6.56 -0.97 -4.76
CA LEU A 143 7.02 -1.76 -3.62
C LEU A 143 8.08 -2.79 -4.01
N ALA A 144 7.88 -3.51 -5.12
CA ALA A 144 8.82 -4.48 -5.66
C ALA A 144 10.15 -3.82 -6.05
N THR A 145 10.10 -2.66 -6.71
CA THR A 145 11.27 -1.86 -7.06
C THR A 145 12.05 -1.41 -5.82
N MET A 146 11.34 -0.98 -4.77
CA MET A 146 11.95 -0.62 -3.48
C MET A 146 12.60 -1.82 -2.79
N HIS A 147 11.98 -3.00 -2.83
CA HIS A 147 12.58 -4.23 -2.32
C HIS A 147 13.84 -4.61 -3.10
N LYS A 148 13.82 -4.52 -4.44
CA LYS A 148 15.00 -4.74 -5.27
C LYS A 148 16.13 -3.76 -4.95
N LYS A 149 15.80 -2.51 -4.65
CA LYS A 149 16.76 -1.50 -4.22
C LYS A 149 17.38 -1.83 -2.85
N LYS A 150 16.58 -2.24 -1.87
CA LYS A 150 17.05 -2.62 -0.53
C LYS A 150 17.84 -3.93 -0.53
N TYR A 151 17.40 -4.88 -1.35
CA TYR A 151 17.96 -6.22 -1.48
C TYR A 151 18.33 -6.49 -2.94
N PRO A 152 19.49 -6.01 -3.44
CA PRO A 152 19.86 -6.14 -4.86
C PRO A 152 19.88 -7.58 -5.39
N SER A 153 20.11 -8.56 -4.51
CA SER A 153 20.13 -9.99 -4.83
C SER A 153 18.75 -10.68 -4.78
N ILE A 154 17.67 -9.96 -4.47
CA ILE A 154 16.31 -10.54 -4.46
C ILE A 154 15.94 -11.05 -5.85
N THR A 155 15.29 -12.20 -5.85
CA THR A 155 14.77 -12.91 -7.02
C THR A 155 13.37 -13.42 -6.67
N SER A 156 12.59 -13.86 -7.65
CA SER A 156 11.28 -14.46 -7.38
C SER A 156 11.33 -15.64 -6.39
N ALA A 157 12.38 -16.47 -6.46
CA ALA A 157 12.59 -17.58 -5.54
C ALA A 157 12.91 -17.17 -4.09
N THR A 158 13.34 -15.92 -3.86
CA THR A 158 13.73 -15.41 -2.54
C THR A 158 12.85 -14.25 -2.06
N ALA A 159 11.89 -13.81 -2.88
CA ALA A 159 11.13 -12.60 -2.64
C ALA A 159 10.29 -12.69 -1.36
N GLU A 160 9.69 -13.85 -1.08
CA GLU A 160 8.90 -14.11 0.13
C GLU A 160 9.67 -13.99 1.45
N ASN A 161 11.01 -14.03 1.42
CA ASN A 161 11.82 -13.74 2.62
C ASN A 161 11.68 -12.27 3.05
N TYR A 162 11.31 -11.38 2.13
CA TYR A 162 11.29 -9.94 2.33
C TYR A 162 9.92 -9.31 2.11
N LEU A 163 9.14 -9.81 1.15
CA LEU A 163 7.80 -9.33 0.82
C LEU A 163 6.87 -10.53 0.66
N LYS A 164 5.83 -10.62 1.48
CA LYS A 164 4.83 -11.69 1.41
C LYS A 164 3.48 -11.04 1.23
N LEU A 165 2.74 -11.54 0.25
CA LEU A 165 1.40 -11.07 -0.06
C LEU A 165 0.40 -12.18 0.22
N TRP A 166 -0.73 -11.84 0.82
CA TRP A 166 -1.90 -12.71 0.91
C TRP A 166 -2.92 -12.28 -0.14
N TYR A 167 -3.08 -13.10 -1.17
CA TYR A 167 -4.06 -12.88 -2.23
C TYR A 167 -5.40 -13.42 -1.80
N GLN A 168 -6.43 -12.60 -1.89
CA GLN A 168 -7.79 -13.04 -1.62
C GLN A 168 -8.22 -14.08 -2.69
N GLU A 169 -8.73 -15.25 -2.24
CA GLU A 169 -8.91 -16.46 -3.06
C GLU A 169 -9.76 -16.29 -4.33
N SER A 170 -10.67 -15.32 -4.36
CA SER A 170 -11.40 -14.99 -5.58
C SER A 170 -10.52 -14.14 -6.50
N LEU A 171 -9.77 -14.74 -7.42
CA LEU A 171 -8.94 -14.03 -8.41
C LEU A 171 -9.72 -13.07 -9.34
N THR A 172 -11.06 -13.14 -9.34
CA THR A 172 -11.93 -12.20 -10.08
C THR A 172 -12.36 -10.99 -9.24
N VAL A 173 -12.08 -10.99 -7.93
CA VAL A 173 -12.46 -9.96 -6.94
C VAL A 173 -11.26 -9.50 -6.10
N GLY A 174 -10.24 -10.33 -5.91
CA GLY A 174 -9.34 -10.27 -4.78
C GLY A 174 -8.13 -9.37 -5.00
N GLY A 175 -7.94 -8.40 -4.12
CA GLY A 175 -6.67 -7.68 -4.01
C GLY A 175 -5.65 -8.46 -3.17
N ALA A 176 -4.44 -7.90 -3.05
CA ALA A 176 -3.33 -8.48 -2.32
C ALA A 176 -3.05 -7.68 -1.04
N TRP A 177 -3.18 -8.34 0.11
CA TRP A 177 -2.78 -7.80 1.39
C TRP A 177 -1.28 -8.02 1.60
N ILE A 178 -0.61 -7.06 2.23
CA ILE A 178 0.80 -7.21 2.58
C ILE A 178 0.87 -7.86 3.97
N ASP A 179 1.51 -9.02 4.04
CA ASP A 179 1.70 -9.80 5.27
C ASP A 179 3.16 -9.73 5.76
N LYS A 180 4.07 -9.33 4.86
CA LYS A 180 5.48 -9.07 5.18
C LYS A 180 6.00 -7.98 4.27
N MET A 181 6.76 -7.05 4.84
CA MET A 181 7.40 -5.98 4.09
C MET A 181 8.81 -5.76 4.64
N PHE A 182 9.80 -5.58 3.77
CA PHE A 182 11.22 -5.44 4.13
C PHE A 182 11.73 -6.47 5.17
N GLY A 183 11.24 -7.71 5.10
CA GLY A 183 11.61 -8.82 5.98
C GLY A 183 10.90 -8.84 7.34
N VAL A 184 9.98 -7.91 7.61
CA VAL A 184 9.18 -7.86 8.85
C VAL A 184 7.80 -8.45 8.60
N GLU A 185 7.49 -9.56 9.27
CA GLU A 185 6.18 -10.24 9.18
C GLU A 185 5.16 -9.54 10.07
N THR A 186 4.18 -8.89 9.45
CA THR A 186 3.10 -8.15 10.11
C THR A 186 2.07 -7.66 9.10
N THR A 187 0.82 -7.56 9.53
CA THR A 187 -0.27 -6.89 8.81
C THR A 187 -0.46 -5.45 9.26
N ALA A 188 0.23 -5.01 10.32
CA ALA A 188 0.17 -3.66 10.86
C ALA A 188 1.07 -2.72 10.05
N LEU A 189 0.73 -2.53 8.79
CA LEU A 189 1.41 -1.64 7.86
C LEU A 189 0.42 -1.05 6.85
N SER A 190 0.84 -0.02 6.15
CA SER A 190 0.04 0.62 5.11
C SER A 190 0.92 1.32 4.09
N PHE A 191 0.27 1.83 3.05
CA PHE A 191 0.88 2.73 2.08
C PHE A 191 -0.04 3.92 1.80
N ALA A 192 0.55 5.01 1.34
CA ALA A 192 -0.11 6.22 0.87
C ALA A 192 0.35 6.58 -0.54
N VAL A 193 -0.58 7.07 -1.35
CA VAL A 193 -0.27 7.74 -2.62
C VAL A 193 -0.74 9.17 -2.49
N ASN A 194 0.19 10.12 -2.57
CA ASN A 194 -0.05 11.55 -2.39
C ASN A 194 -0.75 11.86 -1.05
N GLY A 195 -0.31 11.18 0.01
CA GLY A 195 -0.78 11.37 1.37
C GLY A 195 -2.18 10.84 1.67
N ILE A 196 -2.77 10.01 0.80
CA ILE A 196 -4.05 9.33 1.03
C ILE A 196 -3.97 7.85 0.64
N ALA A 197 -4.88 7.05 1.20
CA ALA A 197 -5.02 5.66 0.78
C ALA A 197 -5.72 5.64 -0.58
N PRO A 198 -5.19 4.94 -1.59
CA PRO A 198 -5.87 4.83 -2.88
C PRO A 198 -7.23 4.18 -2.73
N ASP A 199 -8.20 4.66 -3.50
CA ASP A 199 -9.58 4.20 -3.45
C ASP A 199 -10.18 3.98 -4.84
N THR A 200 -11.35 3.36 -4.85
CA THR A 200 -12.13 3.04 -6.06
C THR A 200 -13.06 4.15 -6.49
N GLY A 201 -13.25 5.20 -5.67
CA GLY A 201 -14.28 6.22 -5.82
C GLY A 201 -15.67 5.80 -5.34
N GLU A 202 -15.87 4.52 -4.99
CA GLU A 202 -17.14 4.01 -4.48
C GLU A 202 -17.24 4.22 -2.97
N ILE A 203 -18.40 4.67 -2.50
CA ILE A 203 -18.67 4.81 -1.06
C ILE A 203 -18.86 3.42 -0.45
N TYR A 204 -18.07 3.14 0.58
CA TYR A 204 -18.19 1.94 1.39
C TYR A 204 -19.56 1.88 2.06
N LYS A 205 -20.11 0.67 2.17
CA LYS A 205 -21.39 0.42 2.82
C LYS A 205 -21.17 -0.49 4.01
N ASP A 206 -21.82 -0.18 5.12
CA ASP A 206 -21.79 -1.00 6.32
C ASP A 206 -22.45 -2.38 6.10
N ALA A 207 -22.41 -3.25 7.11
CA ALA A 207 -23.01 -4.59 7.05
C ALA A 207 -24.53 -4.59 6.76
N ASN A 208 -25.21 -3.47 6.96
CA ASN A 208 -26.63 -3.29 6.68
C ASN A 208 -26.89 -2.64 5.31
N GLY A 209 -25.84 -2.35 4.54
CA GLY A 209 -25.91 -1.71 3.23
C GLY A 209 -26.04 -0.19 3.26
N ASN A 210 -25.89 0.45 4.42
CA ASN A 210 -25.94 1.92 4.52
C ASN A 210 -24.61 2.54 4.11
N PRO A 211 -24.61 3.63 3.33
CA PRO A 211 -23.38 4.33 2.98
C PRO A 211 -22.68 4.89 4.23
N THR A 212 -21.36 4.76 4.26
CA THR A 212 -20.51 5.38 5.28
C THR A 212 -19.91 6.70 4.76
N ASN A 213 -18.98 7.28 5.52
CA ASN A 213 -18.20 8.45 5.11
C ASN A 213 -16.88 8.06 4.44
N ASP A 214 -16.68 6.80 4.09
CA ASP A 214 -15.40 6.30 3.58
C ASP A 214 -15.57 5.69 2.20
N TYR A 215 -14.52 5.77 1.39
CA TYR A 215 -14.43 5.07 0.13
C TYR A 215 -13.98 3.62 0.33
N VAL A 216 -14.32 2.77 -0.63
CA VAL A 216 -13.73 1.43 -0.73
C VAL A 216 -12.27 1.59 -1.18
N GLY A 217 -11.36 1.22 -0.29
CA GLY A 217 -9.92 1.27 -0.53
C GLY A 217 -9.44 0.23 -1.54
N LYS A 218 -8.36 0.56 -2.24
CA LYS A 218 -7.63 -0.34 -3.14
C LYS A 218 -6.50 -1.03 -2.38
N MET A 219 -6.23 -2.29 -2.75
CA MET A 219 -5.04 -3.00 -2.30
C MET A 219 -3.80 -2.56 -3.06
N VAL A 220 -2.62 -2.99 -2.59
CA VAL A 220 -1.33 -2.58 -3.17
C VAL A 220 -1.17 -2.99 -4.64
N ASN A 221 -1.83 -4.07 -5.07
CA ASN A 221 -1.81 -4.54 -6.45
C ASN A 221 -2.97 -4.00 -7.31
N GLU A 222 -3.71 -3.00 -6.83
CA GLU A 222 -4.88 -2.45 -7.53
C GLU A 222 -4.74 -0.94 -7.83
N ALA A 223 -3.88 -0.24 -7.08
CA ALA A 223 -3.69 1.18 -7.25
C ALA A 223 -2.62 1.46 -8.32
N ALA A 224 -3.00 2.20 -9.36
CA ALA A 224 -2.08 2.74 -10.34
C ALA A 224 -1.38 4.00 -9.80
N VAL A 225 -0.16 4.26 -10.27
CA VAL A 225 0.61 5.47 -9.97
C VAL A 225 1.00 6.19 -11.26
N GLU A 226 1.17 7.50 -11.14
CA GLU A 226 1.54 8.39 -12.23
C GLU A 226 2.92 9.05 -12.01
N ASN A 227 3.48 9.65 -13.05
CA ASN A 227 4.70 10.43 -12.94
C ASN A 227 4.53 11.58 -11.93
N GLY A 228 5.46 11.68 -10.99
CA GLY A 228 5.48 12.70 -9.94
C GLY A 228 4.61 12.37 -8.72
N ASP A 229 4.02 11.19 -8.64
CA ASP A 229 3.37 10.74 -7.42
C ASP A 229 4.37 10.52 -6.28
N VAL A 230 3.89 10.78 -5.06
CA VAL A 230 4.56 10.44 -3.80
C VAL A 230 3.95 9.15 -3.27
N VAL A 231 4.77 8.12 -3.04
CA VAL A 231 4.33 6.81 -2.55
C VAL A 231 5.09 6.45 -1.28
N ASP A 232 4.39 6.40 -0.15
CA ASP A 232 4.98 6.13 1.16
C ASP A 232 4.51 4.80 1.71
N PHE A 233 5.43 3.93 2.08
CA PHE A 233 5.17 2.68 2.80
C PHE A 233 5.57 2.83 4.26
N PHE A 234 4.76 2.35 5.19
CA PHE A 234 5.07 2.49 6.61
C PHE A 234 4.44 1.41 7.46
N PHE A 235 5.12 1.08 8.55
CA PHE A 235 4.60 0.20 9.60
C PHE A 235 3.87 1.03 10.67
N TYR A 236 2.78 0.53 11.23
CA TYR A 236 2.14 1.14 12.39
C TYR A 236 2.88 0.80 13.67
N LYS A 237 3.07 1.79 14.56
CA LYS A 237 3.59 1.55 15.91
C LYS A 237 2.47 1.18 16.88
N ASP A 238 1.35 1.89 16.83
CA ASP A 238 0.15 1.54 17.60
C ASP A 238 -0.70 0.53 16.82
N THR A 239 -0.50 -0.74 17.13
CA THR A 239 -1.26 -1.84 16.51
C THR A 239 -2.58 -2.13 17.23
N GLN A 240 -2.90 -1.42 18.32
CA GLN A 240 -4.14 -1.63 19.08
C GLN A 240 -5.23 -0.65 18.64
N SER A 241 -4.90 0.64 18.61
CA SER A 241 -5.88 1.69 18.24
C SER A 241 -5.61 2.30 16.86
N TYR A 242 -4.48 1.96 16.22
CA TYR A 242 -4.05 2.52 14.93
C TYR A 242 -4.12 4.06 14.89
N SER A 243 -3.72 4.67 16.00
CA SER A 243 -3.74 6.13 16.19
C SER A 243 -2.54 6.85 15.59
N ASP A 244 -1.63 6.11 14.92
CA ASP A 244 -0.54 6.71 14.16
C ASP A 244 -1.06 7.74 13.15
N MET A 245 -0.37 8.87 13.13
CA MET A 245 -0.66 10.01 12.30
C MET A 245 0.15 9.94 11.01
N TYR A 246 -0.38 10.50 9.93
CA TYR A 246 0.40 10.75 8.72
C TYR A 246 0.59 12.25 8.58
N ALA A 247 1.83 12.72 8.73
CA ALA A 247 2.16 14.13 8.58
C ALA A 247 2.52 14.46 7.13
N TYR A 248 2.16 15.66 6.68
CA TYR A 248 2.45 16.12 5.33
C TYR A 248 2.61 17.64 5.27
N PHE A 249 3.40 18.10 4.30
CA PHE A 249 3.45 19.51 3.93
C PHE A 249 2.20 19.86 3.14
N ALA A 250 1.62 21.00 3.46
CA ALA A 250 0.38 21.46 2.86
C ALA A 250 0.48 22.88 2.30
N ASP A 251 -0.26 23.12 1.22
CA ASP A 251 -0.47 24.46 0.68
C ASP A 251 -1.30 25.35 1.64
N ASP A 252 -1.56 26.59 1.25
CA ASP A 252 -2.38 27.52 2.03
C ASP A 252 -3.83 27.08 2.21
N ASN A 253 -4.32 26.19 1.34
CA ASN A 253 -5.66 25.61 1.43
C ASN A 253 -5.69 24.33 2.27
N GLY A 254 -4.53 23.85 2.75
CA GLY A 254 -4.41 22.60 3.50
C GLY A 254 -4.31 21.35 2.62
N ASN A 255 -4.11 21.49 1.31
CA ASN A 255 -3.96 20.34 0.40
C ASN A 255 -2.54 19.79 0.46
N PHE A 256 -2.39 18.48 0.26
CA PHE A 256 -1.11 17.80 0.16
C PHE A 256 -0.22 18.43 -0.92
N LEU A 257 1.00 18.81 -0.54
CA LEU A 257 1.97 19.43 -1.42
C LEU A 257 3.02 18.39 -1.82
N LYS A 258 3.03 17.97 -3.10
CA LYS A 258 4.02 17.02 -3.62
C LYS A 258 5.39 17.67 -3.86
N SER A 259 5.36 18.89 -4.40
CA SER A 259 6.55 19.69 -4.69
C SER A 259 6.26 21.17 -4.58
N LEU A 260 7.30 21.97 -4.32
CA LEU A 260 7.24 23.43 -4.30
C LEU A 260 8.34 23.99 -5.21
N THR A 261 7.97 24.90 -6.11
CA THR A 261 8.96 25.69 -6.84
C THR A 261 9.27 26.95 -6.04
N VAL A 262 10.56 27.24 -5.85
CA VAL A 262 11.02 28.35 -5.01
C VAL A 262 12.05 29.21 -5.75
N THR A 263 12.12 30.49 -5.38
CA THR A 263 13.10 31.43 -5.90
C THR A 263 14.30 31.57 -4.95
N PRO A 264 15.54 31.57 -5.45
CA PRO A 264 16.71 31.90 -4.64
C PRO A 264 16.57 33.23 -3.89
N GLY A 265 16.91 33.24 -2.60
CA GLY A 265 16.86 34.43 -1.75
C GLY A 265 15.50 34.77 -1.15
N GLU A 266 14.43 34.02 -1.49
CA GLU A 266 13.10 34.22 -0.92
C GLU A 266 12.85 33.35 0.32
N THR A 267 11.93 33.82 1.18
CA THR A 267 11.47 33.10 2.37
C THR A 267 10.10 32.52 2.12
N TYR A 268 9.92 31.26 2.49
CA TYR A 268 8.68 30.52 2.36
C TYR A 268 8.23 30.00 3.72
N THR A 269 6.91 30.02 3.95
CA THR A 269 6.27 29.40 5.10
C THR A 269 5.29 28.35 4.60
N LEU A 270 5.43 27.12 5.07
CA LEU A 270 4.56 26.00 4.72
C LEU A 270 3.77 25.53 5.92
N ASN A 271 2.55 25.07 5.68
CA ASN A 271 1.79 24.38 6.69
C ASN A 271 2.27 22.92 6.78
N VAL A 272 2.27 22.38 7.99
CA VAL A 272 2.50 20.96 8.26
C VAL A 272 1.30 20.43 9.02
N LYS A 273 0.62 19.49 8.39
CA LYS A 273 -0.66 18.94 8.85
C LYS A 273 -0.49 17.46 9.14
N ALA A 274 -1.41 16.92 9.93
CA ALA A 274 -1.47 15.49 10.22
C ALA A 274 -2.91 15.02 10.42
N TYR A 275 -3.15 13.73 10.21
CA TYR A 275 -4.40 13.05 10.60
C TYR A 275 -4.13 11.58 10.89
N ALA A 276 -4.99 10.92 11.68
CA ALA A 276 -4.86 9.49 11.98
C ALA A 276 -5.11 8.67 10.71
N TYR A 277 -4.05 8.07 10.16
CA TYR A 277 -4.08 7.58 8.79
C TYR A 277 -5.08 6.44 8.60
N LYS A 278 -5.03 5.44 9.48
CA LYS A 278 -5.92 4.28 9.42
C LYS A 278 -7.40 4.67 9.49
N MET A 279 -7.71 5.71 10.26
CA MET A 279 -9.09 6.14 10.50
C MET A 279 -9.66 6.99 9.37
N TYR A 280 -8.86 7.88 8.76
CA TYR A 280 -9.41 8.92 7.89
C TYR A 280 -8.84 8.97 6.49
N SER A 281 -7.83 8.14 6.13
CA SER A 281 -7.22 8.17 4.80
C SER A 281 -8.21 7.86 3.67
N LEU A 282 -9.16 6.95 3.92
CA LEU A 282 -10.26 6.61 3.00
C LEU A 282 -11.50 7.49 3.16
N SER A 283 -11.55 8.37 4.17
CA SER A 283 -12.71 9.23 4.38
C SER A 283 -12.89 10.22 3.23
N ILE A 284 -14.14 10.50 2.90
CA ILE A 284 -14.50 11.57 1.97
C ILE A 284 -13.86 12.89 2.42
N PRO A 285 -13.39 13.76 1.51
CA PRO A 285 -12.57 14.92 1.88
C PRO A 285 -13.23 15.83 2.92
N SER A 286 -14.53 16.09 2.81
CA SER A 286 -15.27 16.93 3.77
C SER A 286 -15.31 16.34 5.18
N TRP A 287 -15.28 15.01 5.31
CA TRP A 287 -15.25 14.33 6.60
C TRP A 287 -13.83 14.29 7.16
N ARG A 288 -12.85 13.86 6.35
CA ARG A 288 -11.42 13.85 6.72
C ARG A 288 -10.95 15.20 7.26
N ASN A 289 -11.35 16.29 6.61
CA ASN A 289 -10.96 17.65 7.00
C ASN A 289 -11.41 18.07 8.41
N LEU A 290 -12.38 17.38 9.01
CA LEU A 290 -12.79 17.62 10.41
C LEU A 290 -11.77 17.08 11.43
N PHE A 291 -10.89 16.19 10.99
CA PHE A 291 -9.92 15.47 11.83
C PHE A 291 -8.47 15.77 11.45
N VAL A 292 -8.25 16.66 10.48
CA VAL A 292 -6.92 17.18 10.18
C VAL A 292 -6.51 18.19 11.24
N GLU A 293 -5.33 18.00 11.80
CA GLU A 293 -4.73 18.88 12.78
C GLU A 293 -3.36 19.40 12.33
N ASN A 294 -2.83 20.36 13.08
CA ASN A 294 -1.46 20.84 12.90
C ASN A 294 -0.48 19.80 13.44
N ALA A 295 0.63 19.57 12.74
CA ALA A 295 1.73 18.80 13.29
C ALA A 295 2.28 19.49 14.56
N PRO A 296 2.68 18.71 15.59
CA PRO A 296 3.12 19.27 16.87
C PRO A 296 4.47 19.97 16.77
N SER A 297 4.60 21.13 17.42
CA SER A 297 5.83 21.95 17.40
C SER A 297 7.02 21.28 18.08
N ASP A 298 6.77 20.60 19.20
CA ASP A 298 7.83 20.16 20.14
C ASP A 298 8.61 18.93 19.68
N TYR A 299 8.18 18.30 18.58
CA TYR A 299 8.67 16.98 18.20
C TYR A 299 8.98 16.83 16.72
N THR A 300 8.91 17.87 15.90
CA THR A 300 9.18 17.71 14.47
C THR A 300 10.25 18.70 14.02
N VAL A 301 11.37 18.12 13.61
CA VAL A 301 12.46 18.81 12.94
C VAL A 301 12.31 18.58 11.45
N VAL A 302 12.60 19.59 10.65
CA VAL A 302 12.66 19.48 9.20
C VAL A 302 14.09 19.72 8.74
N TRP A 303 14.68 18.71 8.14
CA TRP A 303 16.01 18.75 7.55
C TRP A 303 15.92 19.14 6.09
N VAL A 304 16.80 20.01 5.65
CA VAL A 304 16.98 20.29 4.22
C VAL A 304 18.07 19.37 3.70
N SER A 305 17.81 18.59 2.65
CA SER A 305 18.74 17.53 2.22
C SER A 305 20.14 18.01 1.84
N ASN A 306 20.29 19.29 1.48
CA ASN A 306 21.57 19.94 1.17
C ASN A 306 22.13 20.79 2.34
N ASP A 307 21.42 20.89 3.47
CA ASP A 307 21.83 21.59 4.69
C ASP A 307 21.33 20.81 5.91
N LEU A 308 22.04 19.73 6.23
CA LEU A 308 21.73 18.85 7.36
C LEU A 308 22.27 19.37 8.69
N ASP A 309 22.98 20.50 8.70
CA ASP A 309 23.55 21.07 9.93
C ASP A 309 22.61 22.10 10.57
N ASN A 310 21.66 22.65 9.80
CA ASN A 310 20.71 23.67 10.25
C ASN A 310 19.27 23.15 10.17
N PRO A 311 18.80 22.41 11.21
CA PRO A 311 17.42 21.96 11.26
C PRO A 311 16.45 23.15 11.31
N LEU A 312 15.33 23.00 10.62
CA LEU A 312 14.17 23.86 10.74
C LEU A 312 13.22 23.27 11.79
N PHE A 313 12.51 24.13 12.50
CA PHE A 313 11.56 23.70 13.53
C PHE A 313 10.14 24.03 13.10
N ILE A 314 9.21 23.14 13.47
CA ILE A 314 7.79 23.41 13.32
C ILE A 314 7.31 24.25 14.49
N GLU A 315 6.60 25.33 14.18
CA GLU A 315 5.92 26.18 15.16
C GLU A 315 4.45 26.34 14.74
N ASP A 316 3.53 25.92 15.60
CA ASP A 316 2.09 25.99 15.39
C ASP A 316 1.62 25.36 14.06
N GLY A 317 2.23 24.22 13.71
CA GLY A 317 1.95 23.52 12.45
C GLY A 317 2.49 24.23 11.22
N LYS A 318 3.55 25.03 11.36
CA LYS A 318 4.21 25.71 10.24
C LYS A 318 5.72 25.56 10.30
N VAL A 319 6.35 25.48 9.14
CA VAL A 319 7.81 25.59 9.01
C VAL A 319 8.13 26.77 8.10
N THR A 320 9.17 27.52 8.46
CA THR A 320 9.64 28.66 7.65
C THR A 320 11.10 28.45 7.28
N PHE A 321 11.44 28.66 6.02
CA PHE A 321 12.81 28.55 5.53
C PHE A 321 13.12 29.64 4.51
N THR A 322 14.39 29.99 4.38
CA THR A 322 14.88 30.92 3.38
C THR A 322 15.76 30.18 2.40
N VAL A 323 15.47 30.32 1.11
CA VAL A 323 16.26 29.69 0.05
C VAL A 323 17.58 30.45 -0.09
N PRO A 324 18.75 29.77 -0.05
CA PRO A 324 20.03 30.41 -0.30
C PRO A 324 20.04 31.17 -1.64
N ALA A 325 20.68 32.33 -1.68
CA ALA A 325 20.70 33.18 -2.88
C ALA A 325 21.44 32.54 -4.08
N ASP A 326 22.29 31.55 -3.80
CA ASP A 326 23.05 30.76 -4.76
C ASP A 326 22.49 29.34 -4.96
N ALA A 327 21.31 29.05 -4.39
CA ALA A 327 20.66 27.75 -4.55
C ALA A 327 20.33 27.48 -6.03
N SER A 328 20.44 26.21 -6.42
CA SER A 328 20.03 25.72 -7.73
C SER A 328 19.69 24.23 -7.66
N GLY A 329 18.96 23.73 -8.65
CA GLY A 329 18.59 22.31 -8.75
C GLY A 329 17.41 21.93 -7.86
N THR A 330 17.40 20.68 -7.40
CA THR A 330 16.33 20.09 -6.58
C THR A 330 16.91 19.60 -5.26
N TYR A 331 16.20 19.85 -4.17
CA TYR A 331 16.48 19.28 -2.84
C TYR A 331 15.18 18.89 -2.13
N SER A 332 15.27 18.22 -0.99
CA SER A 332 14.10 17.76 -0.24
C SER A 332 14.04 18.39 1.14
N LEU A 333 12.83 18.71 1.60
CA LEU A 333 12.54 18.86 3.01
C LEU A 333 12.16 17.49 3.56
N LEU A 334 12.84 17.05 4.61
CA LEU A 334 12.61 15.78 5.28
C LEU A 334 12.21 16.07 6.72
N GLY A 335 10.96 15.82 7.07
CA GLY A 335 10.54 15.80 8.45
C GLY A 335 11.17 14.62 9.18
N GLU A 336 11.45 14.84 10.44
CA GLU A 336 11.86 13.82 11.39
C GLU A 336 11.18 14.14 12.72
N ILE A 337 10.49 13.14 13.27
CA ILE A 337 9.95 13.26 14.61
C ILE A 337 11.04 13.02 15.65
N THR A 338 11.45 14.07 16.34
CA THR A 338 12.44 14.04 17.42
C THR A 338 11.74 14.13 18.78
N GLY A 339 11.62 13.01 19.50
CA GLY A 339 11.13 12.99 20.88
C GLY A 339 10.10 11.89 21.16
N ALA A 340 9.19 12.15 22.10
CA ALA A 340 8.18 11.20 22.55
C ALA A 340 6.76 11.81 22.48
N PRO A 341 6.26 12.14 21.28
CA PRO A 341 4.88 12.59 21.11
C PRO A 341 3.87 11.53 21.57
N ALA A 342 2.65 11.97 21.85
CA ALA A 342 1.55 11.07 22.24
C ALA A 342 1.19 10.04 21.16
N TYR A 343 1.40 10.40 19.89
CA TYR A 343 1.20 9.56 18.72
C TYR A 343 2.49 9.48 17.91
N ARG A 344 2.69 8.38 17.19
CA ARG A 344 3.72 8.29 16.17
C ARG A 344 3.22 8.95 14.88
N TYR A 345 4.08 9.65 14.14
CA TYR A 345 3.71 10.31 12.88
C TYR A 345 4.61 9.80 11.75
N VAL A 346 4.06 9.30 10.66
CA VAL A 346 4.82 9.08 9.41
C VAL A 346 5.43 10.41 9.00
N ASN A 347 6.73 10.41 8.68
CA ASN A 347 7.47 11.63 8.48
C ASN A 347 7.05 12.34 7.18
N PRO A 348 6.79 13.66 7.22
CA PRO A 348 6.45 14.40 6.00
C PRO A 348 7.70 14.60 5.15
N HIS A 349 7.55 14.62 3.83
CA HIS A 349 8.62 15.04 2.92
C HIS A 349 8.07 15.85 1.76
N LEU A 350 8.92 16.70 1.18
CA LEU A 350 8.56 17.60 0.09
C LEU A 350 9.74 17.81 -0.85
N GLU A 351 9.49 17.71 -2.16
CA GLU A 351 10.45 18.09 -3.19
C GLU A 351 10.47 19.61 -3.37
N ILE A 352 11.64 20.23 -3.30
CA ILE A 352 11.86 21.65 -3.58
C ILE A 352 12.61 21.81 -4.90
N LYS A 353 12.03 22.56 -5.83
CA LYS A 353 12.60 22.89 -7.14
C LYS A 353 13.03 24.35 -7.14
N VAL A 354 14.30 24.63 -7.31
CA VAL A 354 14.79 25.99 -7.41
C VAL A 354 14.62 26.49 -8.85
N GLY A 355 13.84 27.56 -9.00
CA GLY A 355 13.45 28.15 -10.28
C GLY A 355 14.45 29.09 -10.92
#